data_AF-A0A143YSG5-F1
#
_entry.id   AF-A0A143YSG5-F1
#
_cell.length_a   1.000
_cell.length_b   1.000
_cell.length_c   1.000
_cell.angle_alpha   90.00
_cell.angle_beta   90.00
_cell.angle_gamma   90.00
#
_symmetry.space_group_name_H-M   'P 1'
#
loop_
_entity.id
_entity.type
_entity.pdbx_description
1 polymer ?
#
loop_
_entity_poly.entity_id
_entity_poly.type
_entity_poly.pdbx_seq_one_letter_code
_entity_poly.pdbx_strand_id
1 'polypeptide(L)'
;MLAQFRVEEAYPIVFDIFSLPNDMAFDLLGDVMTEAGGRIIASLCGDDLESIKRMINNEVVDEYTRVQAVNAFAVLAMSGDIPRETVIDYYRELFHTLDNSTMLSMLINTCVTIYPGELYDEIKEAYKNNPAHSEVVRTSSVDRAMKKGKAAVLADASDNKYLHKIEDTIAELRDWGCFENEYNDEYDDYDDEEAFFTDLFFDQLMKNNPDFISQIKRTPIVNEPKIGRNDPCPCGSGKKYKKYCGK
;
A
#
# COMPACT_ATOMS: atom_id res chain seq x y z
N MET A 1 -4.13 -8.12 -7.00
CA MET A 1 -5.08 -9.14 -6.48
C MET A 1 -5.07 -9.31 -4.96
N LEU A 2 -3.94 -9.51 -4.27
CA LEU A 2 -3.93 -9.67 -2.80
C LEU A 2 -4.62 -8.50 -2.09
N ALA A 3 -4.28 -7.27 -2.48
CA ALA A 3 -4.94 -6.06 -2.00
C ALA A 3 -6.46 -6.16 -2.23
N GLN A 4 -6.92 -6.40 -3.46
CA GLN A 4 -8.35 -6.58 -3.80
C GLN A 4 -9.09 -7.57 -2.90
N PHE A 5 -8.47 -8.71 -2.60
CA PHE A 5 -9.09 -9.72 -1.75
C PHE A 5 -8.90 -9.50 -0.25
N ARG A 6 -8.26 -8.38 0.15
CA ARG A 6 -8.01 -8.00 1.55
C ARG A 6 -7.34 -9.14 2.33
N VAL A 7 -6.31 -9.76 1.74
CA VAL A 7 -5.63 -10.93 2.33
C VAL A 7 -4.69 -10.49 3.45
N GLU A 8 -5.24 -10.21 4.64
CA GLU A 8 -4.49 -9.71 5.79
C GLU A 8 -3.32 -10.63 6.20
N GLU A 9 -3.42 -11.94 5.96
CA GLU A 9 -2.34 -12.88 6.25
C GLU A 9 -1.08 -12.66 5.40
N ALA A 10 -1.20 -11.93 4.28
CA ALA A 10 -0.07 -11.52 3.47
C ALA A 10 0.62 -10.26 4.00
N TYR A 11 0.00 -9.51 4.90
CA TYR A 11 0.48 -8.22 5.36
C TYR A 11 1.89 -8.26 5.98
N PRO A 12 2.25 -9.23 6.85
CA PRO A 12 3.60 -9.28 7.41
C PRO A 12 4.67 -9.39 6.31
N ILE A 13 4.41 -10.19 5.28
CA ILE A 13 5.35 -10.39 4.16
C ILE A 13 5.44 -9.12 3.31
N VAL A 14 4.31 -8.49 3.00
CA VAL A 14 4.29 -7.23 2.24
C VAL A 14 4.96 -6.11 3.03
N PHE A 15 4.74 -6.05 4.34
CA PHE A 15 5.39 -5.12 5.25
C PHE A 15 6.92 -5.30 5.21
N ASP A 16 7.41 -6.53 5.28
CA ASP A 16 8.84 -6.82 5.21
C ASP A 16 9.44 -6.42 3.85
N ILE A 17 8.74 -6.68 2.74
CA ILE A 17 9.17 -6.27 1.40
C ILE A 17 9.24 -4.75 1.28
N PHE A 18 8.21 -4.04 1.76
CA PHE A 18 8.17 -2.58 1.71
C PHE A 18 9.16 -1.97 2.72
N SER A 19 9.59 -2.72 3.72
CA SER A 19 10.58 -2.30 4.70
C SER A 19 12.02 -2.67 4.30
N LEU A 20 12.24 -3.13 3.08
CA LEU A 20 13.59 -3.36 2.57
C LEU A 20 14.39 -2.05 2.59
N PRO A 21 15.71 -2.11 2.86
CA PRO A 21 16.54 -0.93 2.99
C PRO A 21 16.62 -0.11 1.71
N ASN A 22 16.75 1.22 1.83
CA ASN A 22 16.96 2.13 0.70
C ASN A 22 15.92 1.90 -0.41
N ASP A 23 16.37 1.93 -1.67
CA ASP A 23 15.53 1.86 -2.86
C ASP A 23 15.16 0.42 -3.24
N MET A 24 15.56 -0.58 -2.45
CA MET A 24 15.40 -2.00 -2.80
C MET A 24 13.92 -2.41 -2.99
N ALA A 25 12.99 -1.78 -2.25
CA ALA A 25 11.57 -2.01 -2.44
C ALA A 25 11.08 -1.46 -3.79
N PHE A 26 11.61 -0.32 -4.21
CA PHE A 26 11.35 0.26 -5.53
C PHE A 26 11.98 -0.56 -6.64
N ASP A 27 13.24 -1.01 -6.49
CA ASP A 27 13.90 -1.87 -7.48
C ASP A 27 13.11 -3.17 -7.75
N LEU A 28 12.43 -3.69 -6.73
CA LEU A 28 11.64 -4.91 -6.84
C LEU A 28 10.23 -4.69 -7.41
N LEU A 29 9.57 -3.59 -7.04
CA LEU A 29 8.14 -3.38 -7.31
C LEU A 29 7.88 -2.30 -8.36
N GLY A 30 8.91 -1.54 -8.74
CA GLY A 30 8.84 -0.39 -9.63
C GLY A 30 7.81 0.64 -9.19
N ASP A 31 7.13 1.22 -10.17
CA ASP A 31 6.13 2.27 -9.99
C ASP A 31 4.93 1.84 -9.12
N VAL A 32 4.67 0.53 -9.00
CA VAL A 32 3.62 0.04 -8.10
C VAL A 32 3.88 0.50 -6.66
N MET A 33 5.15 0.58 -6.26
CA MET A 33 5.53 1.06 -4.94
C MET A 33 5.05 2.50 -4.75
N THR A 34 5.37 3.39 -5.68
CA THR A 34 5.09 4.84 -5.56
C THR A 34 3.65 5.23 -5.94
N GLU A 35 2.94 4.41 -6.74
CA GLU A 35 1.58 4.71 -7.19
C GLU A 35 0.49 4.01 -6.37
N ALA A 36 0.73 2.77 -5.94
CA ALA A 36 -0.28 1.93 -5.30
C ALA A 36 0.10 1.51 -3.89
N GLY A 37 1.33 1.78 -3.43
CA GLY A 37 1.86 1.36 -2.14
C GLY A 37 0.92 1.61 -0.97
N GLY A 38 0.46 2.85 -0.79
CA GLY A 38 -0.41 3.22 0.33
C GLY A 38 -1.76 2.49 0.29
N ARG A 39 -2.30 2.27 -0.92
CA ARG A 39 -3.55 1.52 -1.13
C ARG A 39 -3.35 0.05 -0.81
N ILE A 40 -2.20 -0.53 -1.17
CA ILE A 40 -1.83 -1.92 -0.84
C ILE A 40 -1.70 -2.08 0.68
N ILE A 41 -0.96 -1.20 1.34
CA ILE A 41 -0.80 -1.20 2.81
C ILE A 41 -2.17 -1.12 3.48
N ALA A 42 -2.99 -0.13 3.13
CA ALA A 42 -4.33 0.05 3.69
C ALA A 42 -5.26 -1.14 3.44
N SER A 43 -5.10 -1.83 2.30
CA SER A 43 -5.93 -2.99 1.95
C SER A 43 -5.58 -4.24 2.76
N LEU A 44 -4.37 -4.31 3.32
CA LEU A 44 -3.82 -5.53 3.93
C LEU A 44 -3.58 -5.40 5.43
N CYS A 45 -3.43 -4.18 5.97
CA CYS A 45 -3.04 -3.96 7.37
C CYS A 45 -4.05 -4.45 8.41
N GLY A 46 -5.30 -4.71 8.02
CA GLY A 46 -6.40 -4.93 8.96
C GLY A 46 -6.46 -3.78 9.97
N ASP A 47 -6.44 -4.11 11.26
CA ASP A 47 -6.43 -3.14 12.37
C ASP A 47 -5.01 -2.75 12.86
N ASP A 48 -3.93 -3.28 12.26
CA ASP A 48 -2.54 -2.99 12.68
C ASP A 48 -2.09 -1.62 12.16
N LEU A 49 -2.55 -0.55 12.80
CA LEU A 49 -2.07 0.81 12.50
C LEU A 49 -0.63 1.02 12.98
N GLU A 50 -0.20 0.30 14.02
CA GLU A 50 1.11 0.48 14.62
C GLU A 50 2.25 0.01 13.72
N SER A 51 2.04 -1.03 12.90
CA SER A 51 2.99 -1.38 11.84
C SER A 51 3.19 -0.24 10.85
N ILE A 52 2.11 0.39 10.38
CA ILE A 52 2.19 1.51 9.43
C ILE A 52 3.00 2.65 10.06
N LYS A 53 2.75 2.97 11.34
CA LYS A 53 3.56 3.96 12.08
C LYS A 53 5.02 3.56 12.20
N ARG A 54 5.33 2.27 12.43
CA ARG A 54 6.72 1.77 12.46
C ARG A 54 7.41 2.00 11.11
N MET A 55 6.74 1.75 9.99
CA MET A 55 7.29 2.00 8.65
C MET A 55 7.57 3.49 8.43
N ILE A 56 6.63 4.37 8.78
CA ILE A 56 6.80 5.84 8.64
C ILE A 56 8.05 6.34 9.39
N ASN A 57 8.32 5.78 10.56
CA ASN A 57 9.46 6.17 11.41
C ASN A 57 10.75 5.39 11.13
N ASN A 58 10.74 4.43 10.20
CA ASN A 58 11.93 3.64 9.88
C ASN A 58 12.82 4.37 8.86
N GLU A 59 13.85 5.06 9.33
CA GLU A 59 14.78 5.82 8.48
C GLU A 59 15.65 4.97 7.54
N VAL A 60 15.64 3.64 7.70
CA VAL A 60 16.32 2.71 6.78
C VAL A 60 15.53 2.52 5.49
N VAL A 61 14.22 2.75 5.53
CA VAL A 61 13.32 2.63 4.38
C VAL A 61 13.36 3.92 3.56
N ASP A 62 13.36 3.80 2.24
CA ASP A 62 13.27 4.93 1.33
C ASP A 62 12.07 5.86 1.67
N GLU A 63 12.30 7.16 1.51
CA GLU A 63 11.33 8.20 1.87
C GLU A 63 10.03 8.09 1.07
N TYR A 64 10.05 7.68 -0.20
CA TYR A 64 8.81 7.53 -0.96
C TYR A 64 7.99 6.34 -0.46
N THR A 65 8.62 5.26 -0.04
CA THR A 65 7.91 4.13 0.58
C THR A 65 7.31 4.54 1.93
N ARG A 66 8.02 5.35 2.72
CA ARG A 66 7.48 5.92 3.97
C ARG A 66 6.31 6.89 3.70
N VAL A 67 6.36 7.67 2.62
CA VAL A 67 5.23 8.51 2.16
C VAL A 67 4.01 7.66 1.83
N GLN A 68 4.19 6.48 1.23
CA GLN A 68 3.08 5.56 0.98
C GLN A 68 2.43 5.07 2.26
N ALA A 69 3.20 4.83 3.32
CA ALA A 69 2.65 4.52 4.63
C ALA A 69 1.87 5.70 5.23
N VAL A 70 2.30 6.95 5.01
CA VAL A 70 1.49 8.14 5.36
C VAL A 70 0.18 8.15 4.58
N ASN A 71 0.21 7.91 3.26
CA ASN A 71 -0.97 7.87 2.41
C ASN A 71 -1.93 6.73 2.78
N ALA A 72 -1.44 5.61 3.32
CA ALA A 72 -2.27 4.51 3.79
C ALA A 72 -3.28 4.98 4.85
N PHE A 73 -2.90 5.87 5.76
CA PHE A 73 -3.82 6.46 6.74
C PHE A 73 -4.95 7.25 6.06
N ALA A 74 -4.62 8.05 5.03
CA ALA A 74 -5.63 8.78 4.26
C ALA A 74 -6.59 7.82 3.56
N VAL A 75 -6.07 6.74 2.96
CA VAL A 75 -6.89 5.69 2.32
C VAL A 75 -7.83 5.03 3.33
N LEU A 76 -7.33 4.64 4.51
CA LEU A 76 -8.14 4.03 5.57
C LEU A 76 -9.25 4.98 6.05
N ALA A 77 -8.97 6.28 6.18
CA ALA A 77 -9.99 7.25 6.56
C ALA A 77 -11.05 7.46 5.47
N MET A 78 -10.64 7.56 4.19
CA MET A 78 -11.59 7.76 3.07
C MET A 78 -12.39 6.50 2.75
N SER A 79 -11.83 5.33 3.03
CA SER A 79 -12.52 4.03 2.94
C SER A 79 -13.45 3.77 4.14
N GLY A 80 -13.38 4.61 5.19
CA GLY A 80 -14.22 4.51 6.39
C GLY A 80 -13.77 3.46 7.41
N ASP A 81 -12.55 2.91 7.27
CA ASP A 81 -11.99 1.94 8.21
C ASP A 81 -11.60 2.59 9.54
N ILE A 82 -11.14 3.85 9.49
CA ILE A 82 -10.78 4.64 10.67
C ILE A 82 -11.39 6.05 10.61
N PRO A 83 -11.69 6.69 11.76
CA PRO A 83 -12.10 8.09 11.77
C PRO A 83 -11.01 9.00 11.21
N ARG A 84 -11.40 10.02 10.44
CA ARG A 84 -10.45 11.03 9.92
C ARG A 84 -9.74 11.75 11.06
N GLU A 85 -10.42 11.97 12.19
CA GLU A 85 -9.87 12.60 13.38
C GLU A 85 -8.63 11.83 13.89
N THR A 86 -8.65 10.49 13.85
CA THR A 86 -7.49 9.65 14.19
C THR A 86 -6.30 9.91 13.29
N VAL A 87 -6.54 10.11 11.98
CA VAL A 87 -5.49 10.47 11.02
C VAL A 87 -4.93 11.86 11.29
N ILE A 88 -5.81 12.84 11.55
CA ILE A 88 -5.42 14.22 11.83
C ILE A 88 -4.57 14.30 13.10
N ASP A 89 -4.93 13.58 14.15
CA ASP A 89 -4.17 13.57 15.40
C ASP A 89 -2.77 12.96 15.20
N TYR A 90 -2.66 11.89 14.42
CA TYR A 90 -1.37 11.31 14.11
C TYR A 90 -0.52 12.18 13.17
N TYR A 91 -1.13 12.80 12.16
CA TYR A 91 -0.42 13.74 11.28
C TYR A 91 0.10 14.95 12.05
N ARG A 92 -0.63 15.44 13.05
CA ARG A 92 -0.14 16.48 13.96
C ARG A 92 1.12 16.05 14.70
N GLU A 93 1.14 14.83 15.21
CA GLU A 93 2.33 14.26 15.84
C GLU A 93 3.51 14.25 14.85
N LEU A 94 3.27 13.78 13.61
CA LEU A 94 4.29 13.73 12.57
C LEU A 94 4.87 15.11 12.21
N PHE A 95 4.07 16.18 12.20
CA PHE A 95 4.59 17.55 12.01
C PHE A 95 5.61 17.97 13.08
N HIS A 96 5.57 17.36 14.27
CA HIS A 96 6.48 17.65 15.37
C HIS A 96 7.64 16.67 15.51
N THR A 97 7.56 15.49 14.89
CA THR A 97 8.56 14.41 15.04
C THR A 97 9.35 14.12 13.77
N LEU A 98 8.84 14.49 12.59
CA LEU A 98 9.55 14.27 11.33
C LEU A 98 10.60 15.36 11.08
N ASP A 99 11.86 14.92 10.94
CA ASP A 99 12.96 15.79 10.53
C ASP A 99 13.20 15.79 9.00
N ASN A 100 12.68 14.79 8.28
CA ASN A 100 12.88 14.67 6.83
C ASN A 100 11.99 15.66 6.05
N SER A 101 12.62 16.53 5.25
CA SER A 101 11.96 17.60 4.49
C SER A 101 11.05 17.08 3.36
N THR A 102 11.41 15.99 2.67
CA THR A 102 10.58 15.39 1.63
C THR A 102 9.31 14.83 2.25
N MET A 103 9.44 14.03 3.32
CA MET A 103 8.34 13.46 4.08
C MET A 103 7.37 14.55 4.57
N LEU A 104 7.90 15.65 5.11
CA LEU A 104 7.06 16.76 5.58
C LEU A 104 6.31 17.44 4.43
N SER A 105 6.97 17.63 3.28
CA SER A 105 6.32 18.18 2.08
C SER A 105 5.18 17.29 1.60
N MET A 106 5.38 15.98 1.59
CA MET A 106 4.37 15.01 1.18
C MET A 106 3.25 14.88 2.20
N LEU A 107 3.55 14.99 3.50
CA LEU A 107 2.53 15.09 4.55
C LEU A 107 1.61 16.31 4.33
N ILE A 108 2.17 17.47 3.98
CA ILE A 108 1.38 18.67 3.62
C ILE A 108 0.49 18.37 2.41
N ASN A 109 1.02 17.72 1.36
CA ASN A 109 0.25 17.33 0.18
C ASN A 109 -0.95 16.43 0.54
N THR A 110 -0.72 15.43 1.40
CA THR A 110 -1.77 14.53 1.87
C THR A 110 -2.81 15.28 2.70
N CYS A 111 -2.38 16.20 3.58
CA CYS A 111 -3.30 17.08 4.33
C CYS A 111 -4.18 17.93 3.41
N VAL A 112 -3.61 18.51 2.34
CA VAL A 112 -4.39 19.27 1.33
C VAL A 112 -5.46 18.38 0.70
N THR A 113 -5.11 17.12 0.43
CA THR A 113 -5.98 16.14 -0.22
C THR A 113 -7.16 15.74 0.68
N ILE A 114 -6.94 15.52 1.98
CA ILE A 114 -7.99 15.16 2.95
C ILE A 114 -8.46 16.34 3.82
N TYR A 115 -8.39 17.55 3.27
CA TYR A 115 -8.66 18.85 3.91
C TYR A 115 -7.65 19.24 5.03
N PRO A 116 -6.94 20.37 4.90
CA PRO A 116 -5.83 20.72 5.79
C PRO A 116 -6.23 21.53 7.04
N GLY A 117 -7.52 21.87 7.21
CA GLY A 117 -7.93 22.94 8.12
C GLY A 117 -7.58 22.72 9.60
N GLU A 118 -7.61 21.48 10.08
CA GLU A 118 -7.26 21.13 11.46
C GLU A 118 -5.75 21.07 11.72
N LEU A 119 -4.92 21.14 10.67
CA LEU A 119 -3.46 21.13 10.71
C LEU A 119 -2.86 22.40 10.10
N TYR A 120 -3.68 23.44 9.91
CA TYR A 120 -3.30 24.62 9.15
C TYR A 120 -2.18 25.42 9.83
N ASP A 121 -2.16 25.44 11.15
CA ASP A 121 -1.14 26.17 11.91
C ASP A 121 0.22 25.45 11.82
N GLU A 122 0.23 24.12 11.92
CA GLU A 122 1.39 23.26 11.73
C GLU A 122 1.94 23.38 10.29
N ILE A 123 1.05 23.39 9.28
CA ILE A 123 1.43 23.59 7.87
C ILE A 123 2.05 24.98 7.66
N LYS A 124 1.49 26.02 8.27
CA LYS A 124 2.05 27.38 8.20
C LYS A 124 3.41 27.47 8.85
N GLU A 125 3.57 26.84 10.00
CA GLU A 125 4.85 26.78 10.70
C GLU A 125 5.90 26.04 9.87
N ALA A 126 5.54 24.91 9.24
CA ALA A 126 6.42 24.20 8.33
C ALA A 126 6.93 25.09 7.18
N TYR A 127 6.03 25.81 6.48
CA TYR A 127 6.46 26.75 5.42
C TYR A 127 7.34 27.89 5.91
N LYS A 128 7.09 28.38 7.12
CA LYS A 128 7.91 29.43 7.73
C LYS A 128 9.32 28.92 8.07
N ASN A 129 9.42 27.71 8.60
CA ASN A 129 10.67 27.10 9.00
C ASN A 129 11.51 26.68 7.79
N ASN A 130 10.85 26.22 6.72
CA ASN A 130 11.51 25.88 5.45
C ASN A 130 10.65 26.29 4.24
N PRO A 131 10.95 27.43 3.59
CA PRO A 131 10.23 27.89 2.42
C PRO A 131 10.28 26.94 1.21
N ALA A 132 11.25 26.03 1.13
CA ALA A 132 11.38 25.09 0.00
C ALA A 132 10.20 24.12 -0.09
N HIS A 133 9.47 23.88 1.00
CA HIS A 133 8.21 23.14 0.96
C HIS A 133 7.20 23.75 -0.03
N SER A 134 7.25 25.06 -0.25
CA SER A 134 6.36 25.75 -1.20
C SER A 134 6.67 25.46 -2.66
N GLU A 135 7.86 24.93 -2.96
CA GLU A 135 8.25 24.49 -4.30
C GLU A 135 7.64 23.12 -4.64
N VAL A 136 7.52 22.25 -3.63
CA VAL A 136 6.87 20.93 -3.74
C VAL A 136 5.35 21.06 -3.67
N VAL A 137 4.84 21.68 -2.60
CA VAL A 137 3.41 21.93 -2.40
C VAL A 137 3.19 23.42 -2.27
N ARG A 138 2.70 24.04 -3.35
CA ARG A 138 2.43 25.48 -3.38
C ARG A 138 1.47 25.87 -2.26
N THR A 139 1.74 26.97 -1.57
CA THR A 139 0.83 27.56 -0.57
C THR A 139 -0.58 27.81 -1.12
N SER A 140 -0.66 28.20 -2.40
CA SER A 140 -1.94 28.35 -3.11
C SER A 140 -2.79 27.07 -3.14
N SER A 141 -2.19 25.87 -3.07
CA SER A 141 -2.92 24.61 -3.00
C SER A 141 -3.63 24.46 -1.66
N VAL A 142 -2.98 24.84 -0.56
CA VAL A 142 -3.58 24.91 0.78
C VAL A 142 -4.71 25.94 0.80
N ASP A 143 -4.47 27.14 0.29
CA ASP A 143 -5.49 28.19 0.24
C ASP A 143 -6.71 27.79 -0.60
N ARG A 144 -6.49 27.11 -1.73
CA ARG A 144 -7.59 26.56 -2.55
C ARG A 144 -8.42 25.55 -1.77
N ALA A 145 -7.78 24.62 -1.04
CA ALA A 145 -8.48 23.64 -0.22
C ALA A 145 -9.27 24.30 0.92
N MET A 146 -8.67 25.25 1.62
CA MET A 146 -9.33 26.02 2.69
C MET A 146 -10.54 26.80 2.16
N LYS A 147 -10.40 27.46 1.00
CA LYS A 147 -11.49 28.20 0.35
C LYS A 147 -12.61 27.29 -0.15
N LYS A 148 -12.26 26.12 -0.69
CA LYS A 148 -13.22 25.10 -1.14
C LYS A 148 -14.04 24.55 0.03
N GLY A 149 -13.42 24.45 1.21
CA GLY A 149 -14.06 24.06 2.46
C GLY A 149 -14.13 22.55 2.66
N LYS A 150 -14.20 22.13 3.93
CA LYS A 150 -14.08 20.73 4.37
C LYS A 150 -14.98 19.77 3.60
N ALA A 151 -16.29 20.06 3.55
CA ALA A 151 -17.26 19.16 2.93
C ALA A 151 -16.96 18.88 1.45
N ALA A 152 -16.59 19.92 0.69
CA ALA A 152 -16.33 19.78 -0.74
C ALA A 152 -14.96 19.13 -1.03
N VAL A 153 -13.94 19.39 -0.21
CA VAL A 153 -12.64 18.70 -0.33
C VAL A 153 -12.78 17.21 -0.01
N LEU A 154 -13.55 16.87 1.03
CA LEU A 154 -13.78 15.46 1.37
C LEU A 154 -14.65 14.74 0.34
N ALA A 155 -15.57 15.44 -0.34
CA ALA A 155 -16.30 14.87 -1.46
C ALA A 155 -15.35 14.53 -2.63
N ASP A 156 -14.47 15.45 -3.04
CA ASP A 156 -13.43 15.15 -4.05
C ASP A 156 -12.53 13.98 -3.63
N ALA A 157 -12.11 13.95 -2.36
CA ALA A 157 -11.28 12.87 -1.83
C ALA A 157 -12.03 11.52 -1.89
N SER A 158 -13.34 11.53 -1.62
CA SER A 158 -14.20 10.35 -1.73
C SER A 158 -14.40 9.89 -3.18
N ASP A 159 -14.26 10.78 -4.17
CA ASP A 159 -14.32 10.42 -5.59
C ASP A 159 -12.94 10.05 -6.17
N ASN A 160 -11.86 10.30 -5.43
CA ASN A 160 -10.50 10.04 -5.88
C ASN A 160 -10.12 8.56 -5.74
N LYS A 161 -10.01 7.84 -6.86
CA LYS A 161 -9.64 6.41 -6.89
C LYS A 161 -8.33 6.08 -6.15
N TYR A 162 -7.38 7.03 -6.07
CA TYR A 162 -6.10 6.82 -5.41
C TYR A 162 -6.19 6.91 -3.87
N LEU A 163 -7.31 7.38 -3.33
CA LEU A 163 -7.59 7.40 -1.88
C LEU A 163 -8.51 6.27 -1.43
N HIS A 164 -8.76 5.29 -2.30
CA HIS A 164 -9.54 4.10 -1.96
C HIS A 164 -8.71 2.85 -2.10
N LYS A 165 -9.10 1.82 -1.35
CA LYS A 165 -8.53 0.49 -1.51
C LYS A 165 -8.75 -0.02 -2.94
N ILE A 166 -7.87 -0.91 -3.40
CA ILE A 166 -7.99 -1.50 -4.75
C ILE A 166 -9.19 -2.45 -4.74
N GLU A 167 -10.25 -2.18 -5.50
CA GLU A 167 -11.45 -3.03 -5.54
C GLU A 167 -11.53 -3.91 -6.80
N ASP A 168 -11.00 -3.42 -7.92
CA ASP A 168 -11.02 -4.13 -9.20
C ASP A 168 -9.65 -4.04 -9.88
N THR A 169 -8.81 -5.05 -9.66
CA THR A 169 -7.47 -5.12 -10.25
C THR A 169 -7.53 -5.06 -11.78
N ILE A 170 -8.57 -5.58 -12.43
CA ILE A 170 -8.67 -5.52 -13.89
C ILE A 170 -8.91 -4.08 -14.34
N ALA A 171 -9.78 -3.33 -13.64
CA ALA A 171 -9.99 -1.92 -13.93
C ALA A 171 -8.74 -1.07 -13.65
N GLU A 172 -7.98 -1.37 -12.59
CA GLU A 172 -6.72 -0.67 -12.29
C GLU A 172 -5.67 -0.84 -13.39
N LEU A 173 -5.56 -2.06 -13.94
CA LEU A 173 -4.50 -2.41 -14.89
C LEU A 173 -4.87 -2.17 -16.36
N ARG A 174 -6.16 -1.97 -16.68
CA ARG A 174 -6.65 -1.90 -18.06
C ARG A 174 -5.97 -0.82 -18.89
N ASP A 175 -5.68 0.32 -18.27
CA ASP A 175 -5.15 1.50 -18.95
C ASP A 175 -3.61 1.57 -18.90
N TRP A 176 -2.94 0.47 -18.53
CA TRP A 176 -1.49 0.39 -18.59
C TRP A 176 -1.03 0.33 -20.05
N GLY A 177 0.06 1.04 -20.36
CA GLY A 177 0.60 1.12 -21.73
C GLY A 177 0.89 -0.24 -22.37
N CYS A 178 1.21 -1.26 -21.59
CA CYS A 178 1.43 -2.63 -22.09
C CYS A 178 0.18 -3.32 -22.66
N PHE A 179 -1.01 -2.75 -22.44
CA PHE A 179 -2.27 -3.20 -23.03
C PHE A 179 -2.81 -2.26 -24.13
N GLU A 180 -2.09 -1.17 -24.45
CA GLU A 180 -2.38 -0.36 -25.63
C GLU A 180 -1.96 -1.10 -26.91
N ASN A 181 -2.85 -1.16 -27.90
CA ASN A 181 -2.61 -1.94 -29.13
C ASN A 181 -1.65 -1.26 -30.12
N GLU A 182 -1.17 -0.05 -29.82
CA GLU A 182 -0.18 0.67 -30.63
C GLU A 182 1.19 0.54 -29.96
N TYR A 183 1.88 -0.54 -30.31
CA TYR A 183 3.30 -0.72 -29.98
C TYR A 183 4.08 0.42 -30.67
N ASN A 184 4.58 1.38 -29.90
CA ASN A 184 5.38 2.47 -30.42
C ASN A 184 6.86 2.12 -30.21
N ASP A 185 7.51 1.56 -31.23
CA ASP A 185 8.92 1.10 -31.24
C ASP A 185 9.95 2.22 -30.94
N GLU A 186 9.50 3.46 -30.68
CA GLU A 186 10.36 4.63 -30.47
C GLU A 186 10.98 4.70 -29.05
N TYR A 187 10.53 3.84 -28.11
CA TYR A 187 10.97 3.83 -26.71
C TYR A 187 11.58 2.50 -26.22
N ASP A 188 11.82 1.54 -27.12
CA ASP A 188 12.32 0.19 -26.76
C ASP A 188 13.87 0.10 -26.78
N ASP A 189 14.54 1.15 -26.29
CA ASP A 189 16.00 1.18 -26.09
C ASP A 189 16.34 1.08 -24.58
N TYR A 190 15.47 0.45 -23.79
CA TYR A 190 15.82 0.03 -22.43
C TYR A 190 16.70 -1.22 -22.54
N ASP A 191 18.01 -0.99 -22.41
CA ASP A 191 19.08 -1.99 -22.45
C ASP A 191 18.69 -3.29 -21.70
N ASP A 192 18.92 -4.43 -22.37
CA ASP A 192 18.87 -5.80 -21.84
C ASP A 192 19.69 -6.00 -20.52
N GLU A 193 20.44 -5.00 -20.07
CA GLU A 193 21.17 -4.99 -18.80
C GLU A 193 20.25 -4.88 -17.57
N GLU A 194 19.10 -4.21 -17.64
CA GLU A 194 18.22 -3.97 -16.49
C GLU A 194 17.46 -5.25 -16.04
N ALA A 195 17.10 -6.11 -17.01
CA ALA A 195 16.54 -7.43 -16.75
C ALA A 195 17.56 -8.40 -16.12
N PHE A 196 18.84 -8.29 -16.50
CA PHE A 196 19.93 -9.07 -15.89
C PHE A 196 20.23 -8.58 -14.46
N PHE A 197 20.11 -7.27 -14.22
CA PHE A 197 20.31 -6.67 -12.91
C PHE A 197 19.25 -7.13 -11.90
N THR A 198 17.97 -7.19 -12.31
CA THR A 198 16.87 -7.64 -11.43
C THR A 198 17.00 -9.10 -11.00
N ASP A 199 17.37 -10.01 -11.91
CA ASP A 199 17.57 -11.43 -11.57
C ASP A 199 18.78 -11.65 -10.63
N LEU A 200 19.92 -10.99 -10.89
CA LEU A 200 21.11 -11.09 -10.04
C LEU A 200 20.87 -10.49 -8.64
N PHE A 201 20.11 -9.39 -8.61
CA PHE A 201 19.75 -8.69 -7.39
C PHE A 201 18.76 -9.48 -6.54
N PHE A 202 17.76 -10.13 -7.15
CA PHE A 202 16.84 -11.02 -6.45
C PHE A 202 17.60 -12.18 -5.80
N ASP A 203 18.55 -12.78 -6.51
CA ASP A 203 19.44 -13.81 -5.96
C ASP A 203 20.28 -13.30 -4.78
N GLN A 204 20.77 -12.06 -4.85
CA GLN A 204 21.54 -11.41 -3.78
C GLN A 204 20.65 -11.13 -2.55
N LEU A 205 19.43 -10.63 -2.77
CA LEU A 205 18.41 -10.38 -1.74
C LEU A 205 18.08 -11.65 -0.96
N MET A 206 17.85 -12.74 -1.68
CA MET A 206 17.54 -14.06 -1.12
C MET A 206 18.73 -14.67 -0.35
N LYS A 207 19.97 -14.42 -0.79
CA LYS A 207 21.19 -14.86 -0.08
C LYS A 207 21.44 -14.07 1.21
N ASN A 208 21.17 -12.77 1.20
CA ASN A 208 21.45 -11.89 2.34
C ASN A 208 20.36 -11.96 3.42
N ASN A 209 19.17 -12.45 3.08
CA ASN A 209 18.05 -12.60 4.00
C ASN A 209 17.56 -14.06 4.07
N PRO A 210 18.39 -15.00 4.57
CA PRO A 210 18.06 -16.43 4.57
C PRO A 210 16.84 -16.76 5.45
N ASP A 211 16.50 -15.89 6.40
CA ASP A 211 15.32 -16.03 7.26
C ASP A 211 14.02 -15.55 6.59
N PHE A 212 14.09 -14.86 5.44
CA PHE A 212 12.93 -14.38 4.70
C PHE A 212 12.06 -15.54 4.18
N ILE A 213 12.66 -16.68 3.82
CA ILE A 213 11.92 -17.93 3.51
C ILE A 213 11.59 -18.72 4.79
N SER A 214 12.40 -18.60 5.85
CA SER A 214 12.38 -19.54 6.98
C SER A 214 11.14 -19.41 7.88
N GLN A 215 10.39 -18.32 7.77
CA GLN A 215 9.19 -18.08 8.59
C GLN A 215 7.91 -18.73 8.03
N ILE A 216 7.90 -19.21 6.79
CA ILE A 216 6.76 -19.97 6.25
C ILE A 216 7.11 -21.45 6.23
N LYS A 217 7.27 -22.07 7.40
CA LYS A 217 7.00 -23.51 7.52
C LYS A 217 5.50 -23.73 7.37
N ARG A 218 4.99 -23.58 6.15
CA ARG A 218 3.73 -24.23 5.76
C ARG A 218 4.01 -25.72 5.85
N THR A 219 3.56 -26.34 6.94
CA THR A 219 3.27 -27.76 6.89
C THR A 219 2.34 -27.96 5.69
N PRO A 220 2.67 -28.84 4.74
CA PRO A 220 1.73 -29.17 3.68
C PRO A 220 0.40 -29.50 4.35
N ILE A 221 -0.68 -28.82 3.94
CA ILE A 221 -2.02 -29.24 4.35
C ILE A 221 -2.21 -30.61 3.73
N VAL A 222 -1.95 -31.65 4.52
CA VAL A 222 -2.26 -33.02 4.15
C VAL A 222 -3.78 -33.11 4.20
N ASN A 223 -4.42 -32.90 3.06
CA ASN A 223 -5.83 -33.18 2.94
C ASN A 223 -6.05 -34.64 3.35
N GLU A 224 -7.00 -34.87 4.24
CA GLU A 224 -7.51 -36.22 4.45
C GLU A 224 -7.95 -36.79 3.09
N PRO A 225 -7.80 -38.11 2.86
CA PRO A 225 -8.24 -38.74 1.63
C PRO A 225 -9.69 -38.33 1.33
N LYS A 226 -9.90 -37.57 0.25
CA LYS A 226 -11.24 -37.13 -0.13
C LYS A 226 -12.08 -38.38 -0.41
N ILE A 227 -13.10 -38.60 0.41
CA ILE A 227 -14.06 -39.70 0.20
C ILE A 227 -14.73 -39.47 -1.15
N GLY A 228 -14.54 -40.41 -2.07
CA GLY A 228 -15.16 -40.35 -3.38
C GLY A 228 -16.68 -40.34 -3.23
N ARG A 229 -17.36 -39.50 -4.02
CA ARG A 229 -18.82 -39.32 -3.96
C ARG A 229 -19.61 -40.65 -4.08
N ASN A 230 -19.01 -41.68 -4.71
CA ASN A 230 -19.60 -43.01 -4.87
C ASN A 230 -19.03 -44.09 -3.92
N ASP A 231 -18.06 -43.76 -3.07
CA ASP A 231 -17.41 -44.71 -2.15
C ASP A 231 -18.34 -45.10 -0.99
N PRO A 232 -18.09 -46.24 -0.32
CA PRO A 232 -18.80 -46.62 0.89
C PRO A 232 -18.73 -45.52 1.95
N CYS A 233 -19.88 -45.19 2.53
CA CYS A 233 -19.99 -44.12 3.52
C CYS A 233 -19.29 -44.55 4.83
N PRO A 234 -18.42 -43.71 5.41
CA PRO A 234 -17.60 -44.07 6.58
C PRO A 234 -18.39 -44.28 7.86
N CYS A 235 -19.67 -43.88 7.90
CA CYS A 235 -20.57 -44.09 9.04
C CYS A 235 -21.06 -45.55 9.21
N GLY A 236 -20.61 -46.48 8.36
CA GLY A 236 -21.00 -47.90 8.43
C GLY A 236 -22.38 -48.23 7.87
N SER A 237 -23.07 -47.27 7.22
CA SER A 237 -24.42 -47.48 6.67
C SER A 237 -24.50 -48.46 5.49
N GLY A 238 -23.37 -48.87 4.92
CA GLY A 238 -23.28 -49.69 3.71
C GLY A 238 -23.72 -48.98 2.41
N LYS A 239 -24.08 -47.69 2.48
CA LYS A 239 -24.53 -46.88 1.32
C LYS A 239 -23.39 -46.04 0.75
N LYS A 240 -23.52 -45.60 -0.51
CA LYS A 240 -22.60 -44.63 -1.13
C LYS A 240 -22.62 -43.30 -0.38
N TYR A 241 -21.47 -42.64 -0.20
CA TYR A 241 -21.31 -41.39 0.55
C TYR A 241 -22.37 -40.32 0.16
N LYS A 242 -22.56 -40.05 -1.13
CA LYS A 242 -23.57 -39.09 -1.64
C LYS A 242 -25.03 -39.37 -1.27
N LYS A 243 -25.34 -40.60 -0.84
CA LYS A 243 -26.72 -41.01 -0.51
C LYS A 243 -27.00 -40.95 0.99
N TYR A 244 -25.98 -40.68 1.82
CA TYR A 244 -26.12 -40.72 3.27
C TYR A 244 -25.44 -39.51 3.95
N CYS A 245 -24.12 -39.54 4.19
CA CYS A 245 -23.41 -38.44 4.87
C CYS A 245 -23.05 -37.26 3.94
N GLY A 246 -22.95 -37.49 2.63
CA GLY A 246 -22.66 -36.45 1.64
C GLY A 246 -23.90 -35.81 1.02
N LYS A 247 -24.99 -35.71 1.78
CA LYS A 247 -26.20 -34.96 1.41
C LYS A 247 -26.06 -33.51 1.85
#